data_AF-A0A8H4V7C7-F1
#
_entry.id   AF-A0A8H4V7C7-F1
#
_cell.length_a   1.000
_cell.length_b   1.000
_cell.length_c   1.000
_cell.angle_alpha   90.00
_cell.angle_beta   90.00
_cell.angle_gamma   90.00
#
_symmetry.space_group_name_H-M   'P 1'
#
loop_
_entity.id
_entity.type
_entity.pdbx_description
1 polymer ?
#
loop_
_entity_poly.entity_id
_entity_poly.type
_entity_poly.pdbx_seq_one_letter_code
_entity_poly.pdbx_strand_id
1 'polypeptide(L)'
;MSHSKRNTSRPVFTSHERALAKSDWATSSARLNRDSFLPFGSCGLCLGIAREPVACLRGDIFCRECALANVLAQKKEMKRADRARREAKQEAEQARAMEDDEERDRAIRDFELTQAGLSSANKRSKSAPKSTPNVQDEPSSALVLVGWKRKFALDEDQVSHIAREDKTRARKAIEEEKAAKPTLPSFWTPSLTPDVQDSLVTVHFNEDVGEPNETNRYTCPSCLKTLSNSSKPVMAEHY
;
A
#
# COMPACT_ATOMS: atom_id res chain seq x y z
N MET A 1 -46.94 13.53 13.56
CA MET A 1 -46.16 13.65 12.32
C MET A 1 -45.28 12.42 12.18
N SER A 2 -45.67 11.50 11.29
CA SER A 2 -44.96 10.25 11.03
C SER A 2 -43.66 10.57 10.31
N HIS A 3 -42.53 10.44 11.00
CA HIS A 3 -41.22 10.53 10.37
C HIS A 3 -41.07 9.29 9.49
N SER A 4 -41.20 9.46 8.17
CA SER A 4 -40.95 8.40 7.21
C SER A 4 -39.58 7.80 7.48
N LYS A 5 -39.52 6.47 7.61
CA LYS A 5 -38.28 5.70 7.75
C LYS A 5 -37.47 5.87 6.46
N ARG A 6 -36.73 6.98 6.36
CA ARG A 6 -35.81 7.22 5.25
C ARG A 6 -34.68 6.22 5.37
N ASN A 7 -34.29 5.62 4.24
CA ASN A 7 -33.23 4.62 4.16
C ASN A 7 -31.85 5.13 4.66
N THR A 8 -31.71 6.44 4.84
CA THR A 8 -30.51 7.11 5.35
C THR A 8 -30.41 7.19 6.87
N SER A 9 -31.49 6.88 7.61
CA SER A 9 -31.49 6.88 9.08
C SER A 9 -31.34 5.48 9.69
N ARG A 10 -31.32 4.43 8.87
CA ARG A 10 -30.99 3.08 9.34
C ARG A 10 -29.47 2.97 9.37
N PRO A 11 -28.87 2.69 10.53
CA PRO A 11 -27.44 2.43 10.57
C PRO A 11 -27.08 1.23 9.68
N VAL A 12 -25.98 1.35 8.94
CA VAL A 12 -25.44 0.31 8.03
C VAL A 12 -25.16 -1.01 8.76
N PHE A 13 -24.70 -0.92 10.01
CA PHE A 13 -24.47 -2.08 10.86
C PHE A 13 -25.68 -2.38 11.76
N THR A 14 -25.94 -3.66 11.99
CA THR A 14 -26.90 -4.11 13.02
C THR A 14 -26.39 -3.76 14.43
N SER A 15 -27.26 -3.77 15.44
CA SER A 15 -26.83 -3.59 16.84
C SER A 15 -25.81 -4.65 17.26
N HIS A 16 -25.96 -5.89 16.77
CA HIS A 16 -25.04 -6.99 17.03
C HIS A 16 -23.68 -6.78 16.38
N GLU A 17 -23.64 -6.41 15.10
CA GLU A 17 -22.38 -6.10 14.39
C GLU A 17 -21.66 -4.93 15.04
N ARG A 18 -22.39 -3.92 15.52
CA ARG A 18 -21.82 -2.83 16.32
C ARG A 18 -21.25 -3.31 17.65
N ALA A 19 -21.88 -4.27 18.31
CA ALA A 19 -21.38 -4.79 19.57
C ALA A 19 -20.08 -5.58 19.37
N LEU A 20 -20.02 -6.42 18.34
CA LEU A 20 -18.80 -7.13 17.92
C LEU A 20 -17.71 -6.14 17.50
N ALA A 21 -18.07 -5.15 16.69
CA ALA A 21 -17.10 -4.14 16.29
C ALA A 21 -16.59 -3.30 17.47
N LYS A 22 -17.41 -3.14 18.51
CA LYS A 22 -17.04 -2.44 19.73
C LYS A 22 -16.17 -3.30 20.66
N SER A 23 -16.30 -4.63 20.66
CA SER A 23 -15.37 -5.50 21.39
C SER A 23 -13.99 -5.53 20.73
N ASP A 24 -13.97 -5.52 19.40
CA ASP A 24 -12.75 -5.82 18.63
C ASP A 24 -11.97 -4.54 18.29
N TRP A 25 -12.64 -3.41 18.08
CA TRP A 25 -12.02 -2.19 17.55
C TRP A 25 -12.31 -0.90 18.34
N ALA A 26 -13.11 -0.93 19.41
CA ALA A 26 -13.31 0.26 20.23
C ALA A 26 -12.39 0.30 21.45
N THR A 27 -11.87 1.48 21.75
CA THR A 27 -11.15 1.73 23.01
C THR A 27 -12.13 1.61 24.18
N SER A 28 -12.08 0.48 24.88
CA SER A 28 -12.82 0.27 26.13
C SER A 28 -12.01 0.84 27.29
N SER A 29 -12.60 1.76 28.05
CA SER A 29 -12.06 2.25 29.32
C SER A 29 -12.81 1.55 30.46
N ALA A 30 -12.11 0.75 31.24
CA ALA A 30 -12.63 0.08 32.42
C ALA A 30 -11.72 0.37 33.62
N ARG A 31 -12.31 0.51 34.81
CA ARG A 31 -11.53 0.59 36.06
C ARG A 31 -10.96 -0.79 36.35
N LEU A 32 -9.64 -0.91 36.30
CA LEU A 32 -8.93 -2.14 36.61
C LEU A 32 -8.76 -2.27 38.13
N ASN A 33 -9.06 -3.45 38.67
CA ASN A 33 -8.85 -3.76 40.08
C ASN A 33 -7.44 -4.31 40.30
N ARG A 34 -7.02 -4.45 41.56
CA ARG A 34 -5.71 -5.03 41.93
C ARG A 34 -5.44 -6.37 41.24
N ASP A 35 -6.46 -7.22 41.12
CA ASP A 35 -6.36 -8.54 40.51
C ASP A 35 -6.14 -8.51 39.00
N SER A 36 -6.32 -7.34 38.36
CA SER A 36 -5.99 -7.11 36.95
C SER A 36 -4.50 -6.85 36.74
N PHE A 37 -3.73 -6.63 37.80
CA PHE A 37 -2.29 -6.41 37.73
C PHE A 37 -1.53 -7.65 38.21
N LEU A 38 -0.39 -7.91 37.59
CA LEU A 38 0.54 -8.93 38.03
C LEU A 38 1.14 -8.53 39.40
N PRO A 39 1.21 -9.44 40.39
CA PRO A 39 1.91 -9.18 41.64
C PRO A 39 3.39 -8.82 41.40
N PHE A 40 3.97 -8.01 42.27
CA PHE A 40 5.40 -7.70 42.21
C PHE A 40 6.25 -8.98 42.27
N GLY A 41 7.29 -9.06 41.44
CA GLY A 41 8.17 -10.23 41.37
C GLY A 41 7.60 -11.42 40.59
N SER A 42 6.48 -11.25 39.88
CA SER A 42 5.99 -12.23 38.92
C SER A 42 6.81 -12.20 37.62
N CYS A 43 6.94 -13.36 36.99
CA CYS A 43 7.61 -13.52 35.72
C CYS A 43 6.70 -13.07 34.57
N GLY A 44 7.17 -12.16 33.71
CA GLY A 44 6.41 -11.68 32.57
C GLY A 44 6.17 -12.71 31.44
N LEU A 45 6.72 -13.93 31.54
CA LEU A 45 6.54 -14.99 30.54
C LEU A 45 5.59 -16.09 31.01
N CYS A 46 5.75 -16.60 32.24
CA CYS A 46 4.88 -17.64 32.78
C CYS A 46 3.77 -17.10 33.68
N LEU A 47 3.77 -15.80 33.99
CA LEU A 47 2.80 -15.08 34.83
C LEU A 47 2.71 -15.55 36.30
N GLY A 48 3.52 -16.54 36.69
CA GLY A 48 3.69 -16.96 38.08
C GLY A 48 4.75 -16.16 38.82
N ILE A 49 4.91 -16.42 40.13
CA ILE A 49 6.02 -15.85 40.92
C ILE A 49 7.35 -16.31 40.31
N ALA A 50 8.27 -15.37 40.07
CA ALA A 50 9.52 -15.66 39.39
C ALA A 50 10.42 -16.59 40.22
N ARG A 51 10.89 -17.67 39.58
CA ARG A 51 11.88 -18.61 40.12
C ARG A 51 13.25 -18.23 39.58
N GLU A 52 14.22 -18.05 40.47
CA GLU A 52 15.57 -17.58 40.12
C GLU A 52 15.49 -16.33 39.21
N PRO A 53 15.02 -15.20 39.76
CA PRO A 53 14.62 -14.04 38.98
C PRO A 53 15.82 -13.43 38.26
N VAL A 54 15.64 -13.18 36.96
CA VAL A 54 16.55 -12.39 36.13
C VAL A 54 15.82 -11.14 35.66
N ALA A 55 16.53 -10.01 35.60
CA ALA A 55 15.97 -8.73 35.18
C ALA A 55 16.52 -8.30 33.82
N CYS A 56 15.66 -7.73 32.98
CA CYS A 56 16.10 -7.02 31.78
C CYS A 56 16.61 -5.61 32.15
N LEU A 57 17.32 -4.95 31.22
CA LEU A 57 17.77 -3.56 31.38
C LEU A 57 16.62 -2.56 31.67
N ARG A 58 15.40 -2.91 31.24
CA ARG A 58 14.19 -2.12 31.47
C ARG A 58 13.55 -2.34 32.85
N GLY A 59 14.03 -3.31 33.62
CA GLY A 59 13.50 -3.65 34.94
C GLY A 59 12.42 -4.74 34.96
N ASP A 60 12.07 -5.33 33.82
CA ASP A 60 11.14 -6.46 33.76
C ASP A 60 11.76 -7.73 34.35
N ILE A 61 10.98 -8.49 35.14
CA ILE A 61 11.43 -9.69 35.86
C ILE A 61 10.95 -10.96 35.15
N PHE A 62 11.85 -11.95 35.04
CA PHE A 62 11.55 -13.25 34.44
C PHE A 62 12.18 -14.39 35.24
N CYS A 63 11.64 -15.61 35.10
CA CYS A 63 12.37 -16.80 35.48
C CYS A 63 13.55 -16.98 34.53
N ARG A 64 14.70 -17.41 35.05
CA ARG A 64 15.91 -17.70 34.25
C ARG A 64 15.62 -18.66 33.09
N GLU A 65 14.89 -19.74 33.35
CA GLU A 65 14.52 -20.74 32.33
C GLU A 65 13.63 -20.15 31.24
N CYS A 66 12.61 -19.37 31.62
CA CYS A 66 11.67 -18.79 30.68
C CYS A 66 12.35 -17.78 29.76
N ALA A 67 13.21 -16.93 30.33
CA ALA A 67 13.96 -15.93 29.57
C ALA A 67 14.85 -16.60 28.51
N LEU A 68 15.61 -17.63 28.89
CA LEU A 68 16.50 -18.34 27.97
C LEU A 68 15.71 -19.11 26.90
N ALA A 69 14.64 -19.80 27.28
CA ALA A 69 13.78 -20.51 26.33
C ALA A 69 13.16 -19.55 25.29
N ASN A 70 12.69 -18.38 25.73
CA ASN A 70 12.14 -17.36 24.84
C ASN A 70 13.20 -16.83 23.87
N VAL A 71 14.41 -16.51 24.35
CA VAL A 71 15.51 -16.04 23.48
C VAL A 71 15.89 -17.09 22.45
N LEU A 72 15.96 -18.37 22.84
CA LEU A 72 16.25 -19.47 21.90
C LEU A 72 15.13 -19.65 20.88
N ALA A 73 13.87 -19.58 21.31
CA ALA A 73 12.70 -19.64 20.42
C ALA A 73 12.72 -18.49 19.41
N GLN A 74 12.95 -17.25 19.86
CA GLN A 74 13.06 -16.07 18.99
C GLN A 74 14.20 -16.21 17.97
N LYS A 75 15.39 -16.67 18.38
CA LYS A 75 16.49 -16.92 17.43
C LYS A 75 16.14 -17.96 16.38
N LYS A 76 15.41 -19.01 16.77
CA LYS A 76 14.94 -20.04 15.83
C LYS A 76 13.87 -19.49 14.88
N GLU A 77 12.93 -18.70 15.38
CA GLU A 77 11.90 -17.98 14.61
C GLU A 77 12.56 -17.07 13.58
N MET A 78 13.48 -16.21 14.00
CA MET A 78 14.22 -15.31 13.13
C MET A 78 14.93 -16.06 12.02
N LYS A 79 15.64 -17.16 12.34
CA LYS A 79 16.31 -17.99 11.34
C LYS A 79 15.33 -18.63 10.33
N ARG A 80 14.14 -19.02 10.79
CA ARG A 80 13.08 -19.57 9.92
C ARG A 80 12.51 -18.49 9.01
N ALA A 81 12.15 -17.34 9.55
CA ALA A 81 11.64 -16.19 8.80
C ALA A 81 12.66 -15.70 7.75
N ASP A 82 13.93 -15.64 8.13
CA ASP A 82 15.04 -15.28 7.27
C ASP A 82 15.26 -16.27 6.11
N ARG A 83 15.02 -17.56 6.34
CA ARG A 83 15.07 -18.58 5.27
C ARG A 83 13.88 -18.40 4.33
N ALA A 84 12.67 -18.33 4.87
CA ALA A 84 11.46 -18.13 4.08
C ALA A 84 11.54 -16.86 3.22
N ARG A 85 12.08 -15.76 3.78
CA ARG A 85 12.31 -14.52 3.02
C ARG A 85 13.33 -14.68 1.90
N ARG A 86 14.38 -15.49 2.09
CA ARG A 86 15.36 -15.77 1.02
C ARG A 86 14.74 -16.64 -0.07
N GLU A 87 14.01 -17.68 0.29
CA GLU A 87 13.32 -18.56 -0.64
C GLU A 87 12.26 -17.79 -1.44
N ALA A 88 11.43 -16.96 -0.79
CA ALA A 88 10.45 -16.12 -1.47
C ALA A 88 11.09 -15.09 -2.43
N LYS A 89 12.28 -14.56 -2.09
CA LYS A 89 13.03 -13.69 -3.02
C LYS A 89 13.53 -14.45 -4.23
N GLN A 90 14.09 -15.65 -4.02
CA GLN A 90 14.55 -16.51 -5.11
C GLN A 90 13.39 -16.94 -6.02
N GLU A 91 12.25 -17.30 -5.45
CA GLU A 91 11.04 -17.64 -6.20
C GLU A 91 10.51 -16.44 -6.97
N ALA A 92 10.48 -15.24 -6.37
CA ALA A 92 10.09 -14.02 -7.07
C ALA A 92 11.05 -13.65 -8.21
N GLU A 93 12.36 -13.86 -8.03
CA GLU A 93 13.37 -13.66 -9.07
C GLU A 93 13.19 -14.68 -10.21
N GLN A 94 12.92 -15.94 -9.89
CA GLN A 94 12.62 -16.98 -10.88
C GLN A 94 11.32 -16.67 -11.63
N ALA A 95 10.25 -16.30 -10.93
CA ALA A 95 8.98 -15.92 -11.54
C ALA A 95 9.16 -14.73 -12.48
N ARG A 96 9.92 -13.70 -12.08
CA ARG A 96 10.25 -12.56 -12.94
C ARG A 96 11.06 -12.97 -14.16
N ALA A 97 12.02 -13.88 -14.02
CA ALA A 97 12.80 -14.39 -15.13
C ALA A 97 11.91 -15.15 -16.13
N MET A 98 10.99 -15.98 -15.64
CA MET A 98 10.00 -16.67 -16.47
C MET A 98 9.07 -15.67 -17.18
N GLU A 99 8.57 -14.66 -16.48
CA GLU A 99 7.74 -13.59 -17.07
C GLU A 99 8.50 -12.79 -18.15
N ASP A 100 9.77 -12.44 -17.89
CA ASP A 100 10.62 -11.74 -18.86
C ASP A 100 10.89 -12.61 -20.11
N ASP A 101 11.06 -13.92 -19.96
CA ASP A 101 11.23 -14.86 -21.07
C ASP A 101 9.94 -14.98 -21.90
N GLU A 102 8.78 -15.06 -21.24
CA GLU A 102 7.49 -15.03 -21.94
C GLU A 102 7.23 -13.70 -22.66
N GLU A 103 7.61 -12.56 -22.06
CA GLU A 103 7.55 -11.24 -22.70
C GLU A 103 8.44 -11.18 -23.95
N ARG A 104 9.65 -11.76 -23.90
CA ARG A 104 10.54 -11.88 -25.06
C ARG A 104 9.92 -12.72 -26.17
N ASP A 105 9.37 -13.89 -25.83
CA ASP A 105 8.71 -14.76 -26.82
C ASP A 105 7.50 -14.09 -27.47
N ARG A 106 6.68 -13.38 -26.68
CA ARG A 106 5.56 -12.60 -27.22
C ARG A 106 6.04 -11.48 -28.16
N ALA A 107 7.07 -10.74 -27.76
CA ALA A 107 7.65 -9.69 -28.60
C ALA A 107 8.21 -10.23 -29.92
N ILE A 108 8.85 -11.41 -29.91
CA ILE A 108 9.32 -12.09 -31.13
C ILE A 108 8.14 -12.45 -32.03
N ARG A 109 7.09 -13.08 -31.48
CA ARG A 109 5.88 -13.44 -32.27
C ARG A 109 5.20 -12.22 -32.87
N ASP A 110 5.06 -11.13 -32.12
CA ASP A 110 4.45 -9.89 -32.61
C ASP A 110 5.29 -9.25 -33.72
N PHE A 111 6.62 -9.32 -33.60
CA PHE A 111 7.53 -8.87 -34.64
C PHE A 111 7.41 -9.71 -35.91
N GLU A 112 7.40 -11.05 -35.79
CA GLU A 112 7.20 -11.97 -36.92
C GLU A 112 5.86 -11.72 -37.62
N LEU A 113 4.77 -11.54 -36.85
CA LEU A 113 3.45 -11.22 -37.37
C LEU A 113 3.44 -9.88 -38.13
N THR A 114 4.17 -8.89 -37.63
CA THR A 114 4.32 -7.58 -38.27
C THR A 114 5.11 -7.68 -39.58
N GLN A 115 6.19 -8.44 -39.61
CA GLN A 115 6.98 -8.69 -40.84
C GLN A 115 6.19 -9.49 -41.89
N ALA A 116 5.32 -10.40 -41.46
CA ALA A 116 4.44 -11.16 -42.34
C ALA A 116 3.30 -10.32 -42.98
N GLY A 117 3.24 -9.00 -42.73
CA GLY A 117 2.22 -8.10 -43.28
C GLY A 117 0.83 -8.26 -42.64
N LEU A 118 0.73 -9.03 -41.56
CA LEU A 118 -0.50 -9.30 -40.80
C LEU A 118 -0.72 -8.29 -39.65
N SER A 119 -0.02 -7.15 -39.66
CA SER A 119 -0.17 -6.12 -38.64
C SER A 119 -1.64 -5.72 -38.51
N SER A 120 -2.25 -6.02 -37.36
CA SER A 120 -3.64 -5.70 -37.10
C SER A 120 -3.89 -4.23 -37.42
N ALA A 121 -4.70 -3.97 -38.44
CA ALA A 121 -4.94 -2.67 -39.05
C ALA A 121 -5.71 -1.69 -38.13
N ASN A 122 -5.66 -1.86 -36.81
CA ASN A 122 -6.56 -1.23 -35.88
C ASN A 122 -5.84 -0.70 -34.63
N LYS A 123 -4.94 0.28 -34.82
CA LYS A 123 -4.56 1.33 -33.83
C LYS A 123 -3.44 2.23 -34.39
N ARG A 124 -3.68 2.89 -35.52
CA ARG A 124 -2.95 4.11 -35.89
C ARG A 124 -3.84 5.32 -35.65
N SER A 125 -4.09 5.65 -34.38
CA SER A 125 -4.65 6.94 -34.01
C SER A 125 -3.92 7.48 -32.78
N LYS A 126 -3.30 8.66 -32.98
CA LYS A 126 -2.73 9.58 -32.00
C LYS A 126 -1.33 9.24 -31.47
N SER A 127 -0.32 9.89 -32.07
CA SER A 127 0.49 10.94 -31.42
C SER A 127 1.76 11.23 -32.24
N ALA A 128 1.73 12.26 -33.09
CA ALA A 128 2.93 12.89 -33.61
C ALA A 128 3.16 14.20 -32.82
N PRO A 129 4.34 14.44 -32.23
CA PRO A 129 4.65 15.72 -31.62
C PRO A 129 4.98 16.72 -32.74
N LYS A 130 4.21 17.81 -32.78
CA LYS A 130 4.39 18.93 -33.71
C LYS A 130 5.42 19.89 -33.09
N SER A 131 6.69 19.73 -33.42
CA SER A 131 7.72 20.75 -33.14
C SER A 131 7.69 21.79 -34.25
N THR A 132 7.14 22.97 -33.97
CA THR A 132 7.15 24.15 -34.83
C THR A 132 8.47 24.92 -34.67
N PRO A 133 9.21 25.24 -35.74
CA PRO A 133 10.00 26.45 -35.81
C PRO A 133 9.18 27.53 -36.53
N ASN A 134 9.09 28.69 -35.89
CA ASN A 134 8.48 29.91 -36.37
C ASN A 134 9.41 30.59 -37.37
N VAL A 135 9.01 30.74 -38.65
CA VAL A 135 9.58 31.71 -39.60
C VAL A 135 8.47 32.22 -40.51
N GLN A 136 8.33 33.54 -40.56
CA GLN A 136 7.43 34.34 -41.40
C GLN A 136 7.92 34.34 -42.86
N ASP A 137 7.04 34.17 -43.85
CA ASP A 137 6.79 35.13 -44.96
C ASP A 137 5.88 34.52 -46.06
N GLU A 138 5.16 35.40 -46.76
CA GLU A 138 4.09 35.20 -47.76
C GLU A 138 4.61 34.74 -49.17
N PRO A 139 3.75 34.49 -50.19
CA PRO A 139 3.75 33.22 -50.95
C PRO A 139 4.44 33.32 -52.31
N SER A 140 5.00 32.20 -52.79
CA SER A 140 5.21 31.98 -54.22
C SER A 140 5.47 30.52 -54.57
N SER A 141 4.69 30.05 -55.55
CA SER A 141 5.06 29.11 -56.62
C SER A 141 5.61 27.72 -56.25
N ALA A 142 4.80 26.71 -56.60
CA ALA A 142 5.15 25.31 -56.57
C ALA A 142 6.35 24.98 -57.46
N LEU A 143 7.44 24.49 -56.87
CA LEU A 143 8.49 23.74 -57.56
C LEU A 143 8.92 22.53 -56.71
N VAL A 144 8.84 21.36 -57.34
CA VAL A 144 9.25 20.05 -56.83
C VAL A 144 10.78 20.02 -56.71
N LEU A 145 11.31 19.99 -55.48
CA LEU A 145 12.74 19.81 -55.21
C LEU A 145 13.01 18.37 -54.79
N VAL A 146 13.68 17.65 -55.68
CA VAL A 146 14.23 16.31 -55.48
C VAL A 146 15.20 16.34 -54.29
N GLY A 147 14.85 15.59 -53.24
CA GLY A 147 15.51 15.66 -51.93
C GLY A 147 16.98 15.27 -51.95
N TRP A 148 17.81 16.18 -51.46
CA TRP A 148 19.20 15.90 -51.05
C TRP A 148 19.16 14.87 -49.91
N LYS A 149 19.73 13.68 -50.14
CA LYS A 149 19.78 12.59 -49.15
C LYS A 149 20.65 13.03 -47.96
N ARG A 150 20.02 13.58 -46.92
CA ARG A 150 20.68 13.78 -45.62
C ARG A 150 21.15 12.40 -45.14
N LYS A 151 22.45 12.26 -44.86
CA LYS A 151 23.03 11.03 -44.33
C LYS A 151 22.40 10.80 -42.96
N PHE A 152 21.58 9.75 -42.87
CA PHE A 152 21.00 9.33 -41.60
C PHE A 152 22.15 8.76 -40.75
N ALA A 153 22.57 9.50 -39.72
CA ALA A 153 23.48 9.01 -38.71
C ALA A 153 22.62 8.43 -37.57
N LEU A 154 22.71 7.11 -37.38
CA LEU A 154 22.00 6.42 -36.31
C LEU A 154 22.74 6.70 -35.00
N ASP A 155 22.18 7.59 -34.20
CA ASP A 155 22.72 7.94 -32.89
C ASP A 155 22.33 6.85 -31.88
N GLU A 156 23.30 6.09 -31.40
CA GLU A 156 23.10 4.88 -30.58
C GLU A 156 22.36 5.20 -29.27
N ASP A 157 22.65 6.36 -28.69
CA ASP A 157 21.98 6.85 -27.47
C ASP A 157 20.49 7.13 -27.72
N GLN A 158 20.14 7.74 -28.87
CA GLN A 158 18.75 7.97 -29.24
C GLN A 158 17.99 6.67 -29.50
N VAL A 159 18.63 5.68 -30.13
CA VAL A 159 18.04 4.35 -30.35
C VAL A 159 17.78 3.66 -29.02
N SER A 160 18.71 3.75 -28.07
CA SER A 160 18.55 3.15 -26.74
C SER A 160 17.41 3.81 -25.94
N HIS A 161 17.23 5.13 -26.08
CA HIS A 161 16.15 5.89 -25.45
C HIS A 161 14.80 5.48 -26.01
N ILE A 162 14.67 5.46 -27.34
CA ILE A 162 13.44 5.04 -28.04
C ILE A 162 13.09 3.59 -27.66
N ALA A 163 14.08 2.69 -27.62
CA ALA A 163 13.86 1.30 -27.21
C ALA A 163 13.40 1.17 -25.74
N ARG A 164 13.89 2.02 -24.83
CA ARG A 164 13.42 2.06 -23.43
C ARG A 164 12.00 2.62 -23.35
N GLU A 165 11.71 3.71 -24.04
CA GLU A 165 10.37 4.31 -24.07
C GLU A 165 9.32 3.35 -24.63
N ASP A 166 9.61 2.69 -25.76
CA ASP A 166 8.72 1.69 -26.35
C ASP A 166 8.49 0.50 -25.43
N LYS A 167 9.53 0.00 -24.75
CA LYS A 167 9.38 -1.05 -23.72
C LYS A 167 8.50 -0.61 -22.56
N THR A 168 8.66 0.63 -22.07
CA THR A 168 7.80 1.14 -20.99
C THR A 168 6.36 1.33 -21.44
N ARG A 169 6.14 1.77 -22.69
CA ARG A 169 4.80 1.94 -23.27
C ARG A 169 4.10 0.60 -23.49
N ALA A 170 4.84 -0.41 -23.99
CA ALA A 170 4.35 -1.77 -24.14
C ALA A 170 4.01 -2.41 -22.78
N ARG A 171 4.89 -2.28 -21.77
CA ARG A 171 4.62 -2.77 -20.41
C ARG A 171 3.38 -2.11 -19.79
N LYS A 172 3.25 -0.78 -19.90
CA LYS A 172 2.05 -0.06 -19.44
C LYS A 172 0.77 -0.53 -20.13
N ALA A 173 0.80 -0.81 -21.44
CA ALA A 173 -0.37 -1.31 -22.16
C ALA A 173 -0.78 -2.72 -21.69
N ILE A 174 0.19 -3.60 -21.41
CA ILE A 174 -0.05 -4.94 -20.86
C ILE A 174 -0.59 -4.84 -19.43
N GLU A 175 -0.05 -3.96 -18.59
CA GLU A 175 -0.55 -3.72 -17.22
C GLU A 175 -1.97 -3.16 -17.22
N GLU A 176 -2.29 -2.23 -18.11
CA GLU A 176 -3.65 -1.68 -18.27
C GLU A 176 -4.64 -2.75 -18.74
N GLU A 177 -4.23 -3.66 -19.64
CA GLU A 177 -5.05 -4.81 -20.06
C GLU A 177 -5.26 -5.82 -18.91
N LYS A 178 -4.21 -6.07 -18.10
CA LYS A 178 -4.29 -6.91 -16.90
C LYS A 178 -5.19 -6.28 -15.83
N ALA A 179 -5.13 -4.96 -15.64
CA ALA A 179 -5.92 -4.20 -14.68
C ALA A 179 -7.39 -4.01 -15.13
N ALA A 180 -7.66 -4.04 -16.43
CA ALA A 180 -9.01 -4.00 -17.00
C ALA A 180 -9.80 -5.31 -16.79
N LYS A 181 -9.14 -6.39 -16.34
CA LYS A 181 -9.82 -7.62 -15.91
C LYS A 181 -10.58 -7.31 -14.61
N PRO A 182 -11.89 -7.55 -14.53
CA PRO A 182 -12.70 -7.13 -13.39
C PRO A 182 -12.27 -7.90 -12.13
N THR A 183 -11.59 -7.21 -11.22
CA THR A 183 -11.38 -7.67 -9.85
C THR A 183 -12.65 -7.41 -9.04
N LEU A 184 -13.21 -8.46 -8.43
CA LEU A 184 -14.42 -8.35 -7.61
C LEU A 184 -14.22 -7.32 -6.48
N PRO A 185 -15.23 -6.51 -6.14
CA PRO A 185 -15.13 -5.59 -5.02
C PRO A 185 -15.01 -6.37 -3.72
N SER A 186 -13.93 -6.16 -2.98
CA SER A 186 -13.73 -6.73 -1.64
C SER A 186 -14.71 -6.07 -0.65
N PHE A 187 -15.92 -6.62 -0.55
CA PHE A 187 -16.85 -6.28 0.53
C PHE A 187 -16.40 -7.01 1.79
N TRP A 188 -15.76 -6.28 2.69
CA TRP A 188 -15.32 -6.81 3.97
C TRP A 188 -16.50 -6.86 4.96
N THR A 189 -16.94 -8.06 5.30
CA THR A 189 -17.64 -8.31 6.55
C THR A 189 -16.60 -8.47 7.67
N PRO A 190 -16.88 -8.03 8.92
CA PRO A 190 -15.98 -8.18 10.06
C PRO A 190 -15.41 -9.60 10.30
N SER A 191 -16.07 -10.63 9.75
CA SER A 191 -15.66 -12.04 9.83
C SER A 191 -14.76 -12.52 8.68
N LEU A 192 -14.48 -11.69 7.69
CA LEU A 192 -13.70 -12.03 6.50
C LEU A 192 -12.52 -11.07 6.29
N THR A 193 -11.90 -10.51 7.33
CA THR A 193 -10.77 -9.58 7.15
C THR A 193 -9.60 -10.23 6.38
N PRO A 194 -9.02 -9.57 5.37
CA PRO A 194 -7.82 -10.08 4.73
C PRO A 194 -6.67 -9.98 5.73
N ASP A 195 -5.71 -10.88 5.61
CA ASP A 195 -4.40 -10.66 6.19
C ASP A 195 -3.82 -9.34 5.65
N VAL A 196 -3.23 -8.54 6.54
CA VAL A 196 -2.88 -7.14 6.31
C VAL A 196 -2.00 -7.02 5.08
N GLN A 197 -2.55 -6.48 3.98
CA GLN A 197 -1.71 -5.92 2.93
C GLN A 197 -1.23 -4.55 3.43
N ASP A 198 0.09 -4.34 3.47
CA ASP A 198 0.79 -3.14 3.93
C ASP A 198 0.52 -1.86 3.07
N SER A 199 -0.67 -1.72 2.50
CA SER A 199 -1.11 -0.46 1.90
C SER A 199 -1.69 0.43 2.99
N LEU A 200 -0.85 1.28 3.58
CA LEU A 200 -1.28 2.33 4.49
C LEU A 200 -2.29 3.25 3.77
N VAL A 201 -3.52 3.31 4.27
CA VAL A 201 -4.53 4.25 3.78
C VAL A 201 -4.30 5.60 4.44
N THR A 202 -3.98 6.62 3.63
CA THR A 202 -3.84 7.99 4.10
C THR A 202 -5.20 8.55 4.49
N VAL A 203 -5.41 8.83 5.79
CA VAL A 203 -6.63 9.47 6.29
C VAL A 203 -6.41 10.98 6.34
N HIS A 204 -7.22 11.73 5.59
CA HIS A 204 -7.23 13.19 5.63
C HIS A 204 -8.20 13.68 6.71
N PHE A 205 -7.70 14.48 7.66
CA PHE A 205 -8.50 15.09 8.72
C PHE A 205 -9.01 16.46 8.28
N ASN A 206 -10.22 16.83 8.70
CA ASN A 206 -10.75 18.17 8.46
C ASN A 206 -10.20 19.12 9.53
N GLU A 207 -9.70 20.27 9.08
CA GLU A 207 -9.22 21.35 9.94
C GLU A 207 -10.27 22.45 10.05
N ASP A 208 -10.73 22.72 11.27
CA ASP A 208 -11.53 23.90 11.58
C ASP A 208 -10.56 25.02 12.01
N VAL A 209 -10.47 26.09 11.22
CA VAL A 209 -9.64 27.26 11.50
C VAL A 209 -10.25 28.03 12.67
N GLY A 210 -9.54 28.05 13.80
CA GLY A 210 -9.92 28.82 14.98
C GLY A 210 -9.63 30.32 14.81
N GLU A 211 -10.18 31.13 15.72
CA GLU A 211 -9.86 32.55 15.84
C GLU A 211 -8.34 32.80 15.99
N PRO A 212 -7.81 33.99 15.67
CA PRO A 212 -6.36 34.25 15.48
C PRO A 212 -5.43 34.03 16.70
N ASN A 213 -5.92 33.43 17.79
CA ASN A 213 -5.15 33.03 18.97
C ASN A 213 -5.42 31.58 19.46
N GLU A 214 -6.19 30.75 18.74
CA GLU A 214 -6.42 29.34 19.10
C GLU A 214 -5.74 28.36 18.13
N THR A 215 -5.24 27.24 18.67
CA THR A 215 -4.67 26.14 17.88
C THR A 215 -5.75 25.45 17.03
N ASN A 216 -5.43 25.15 15.77
CA ASN A 216 -6.32 24.47 14.82
C ASN A 216 -6.96 23.21 15.44
N ARG A 217 -8.28 23.08 15.28
CA ARG A 217 -9.04 21.93 15.79
C ARG A 217 -9.17 20.91 14.65
N TYR A 218 -8.72 19.69 14.92
CA TYR A 218 -8.81 18.58 13.97
C TYR A 218 -10.07 17.77 14.23
N THR A 219 -10.83 17.48 13.18
CA THR A 219 -12.08 16.71 13.26
C THR A 219 -11.91 15.37 12.52
N CYS A 220 -12.29 14.27 13.18
CA CYS A 220 -12.21 12.93 12.60
C CYS A 220 -13.24 12.76 11.46
N PRO A 221 -12.85 12.33 10.24
CA PRO A 221 -13.76 12.20 9.10
C PRO A 221 -14.80 11.07 9.26
N SER A 222 -14.57 10.12 10.17
CA SER A 222 -15.46 8.98 10.38
C SER A 222 -16.49 9.21 11.48
N CYS A 223 -16.13 9.91 12.56
CA CYS A 223 -17.02 10.10 13.72
C CYS A 223 -17.39 11.56 14.00
N LEU A 224 -16.88 12.51 13.21
CA LEU A 224 -17.12 13.96 13.33
C LEU A 224 -16.84 14.52 14.73
N LYS A 225 -16.04 13.82 15.53
CA LYS A 225 -15.60 14.29 16.84
C LYS A 225 -14.34 15.13 16.69
N THR A 226 -14.31 16.23 17.44
CA THR A 226 -13.12 17.06 17.60
C THR A 226 -12.07 16.30 18.41
N LEU A 227 -10.86 16.23 17.88
CA LEU A 227 -9.73 15.59 18.54
C LEU A 227 -9.22 16.54 19.63
N SER A 228 -9.57 16.25 20.88
CA SER A 228 -8.90 16.87 22.02
C SER A 228 -7.72 16.00 22.43
N ASN A 229 -6.53 16.59 22.48
CA ASN A 229 -5.29 15.89 22.86
C ASN A 229 -5.25 15.70 24.39
N SER A 230 -6.24 14.99 24.95
CA SER A 230 -6.47 14.88 26.40
C SER A 230 -6.22 13.47 26.93
N SER A 231 -5.02 12.93 26.73
CA SER A 231 -4.50 11.92 27.65
C SER A 231 -3.98 12.63 28.91
N LYS A 232 -4.88 12.99 29.83
CA LYS A 232 -4.47 13.41 31.19
C LYS A 232 -4.44 12.17 32.09
N PRO A 233 -3.27 11.62 32.44
CA PRO A 233 -3.19 10.62 33.50
C PRO A 233 -3.58 11.29 34.82
N VAL A 234 -4.66 10.82 35.46
CA VAL A 234 -5.02 11.24 36.81
C VAL A 234 -4.48 10.18 37.77
N MET A 235 -3.38 10.51 38.45
CA MET A 235 -2.95 9.78 39.65
C MET A 235 -3.86 10.21 40.80
N ALA A 236 -4.59 9.27 41.40
CA ALA A 236 -5.29 9.50 42.65
C ALA A 236 -4.27 9.37 43.80
N GLU A 237 -3.90 10.48 44.42
CA GLU A 237 -3.18 10.46 45.70
C GLU A 237 -4.13 9.97 46.79
N HIS A 238 -3.78 8.87 47.43
CA HIS A 238 -4.42 8.39 48.65
C HIS A 238 -3.78 9.11 49.84
N TYR A 239 -4.59 9.87 50.58
CA TYR A 239 -4.39 10.17 52.00
C TYR A 239 -5.37 9.33 52.81
#